data_AF-A0A4U5PYK7-F1
#
_entry.id   AF-A0A4U5PYK7-F1
#
_cell.length_a   1.000
_cell.length_b   1.000
_cell.length_c   1.000
_cell.angle_alpha   90.00
_cell.angle_beta   90.00
_cell.angle_gamma   90.00
#
_symmetry.space_group_name_H-M   'P 1'
#
loop_
_entity.id
_entity.type
_entity.pdbx_description
1 polymer ?
#
loop_
_entity_poly.entity_id
_entity_poly.type
_entity_poly.pdbx_seq_one_letter_code
_entity_poly.pdbx_strand_id
1 'polypeptide(L)'
;MKRKFPTSTSVRKFLLISIEVQLLNSPASLQSSSAIARLNKIFHCTAVVIVVEGHAGAFRYHLAVENNSASRYTAVRLIQDAFPEVVGKLKVQFAKSWGWLCDFVTSGDREIRVVWGEGPDR
;
A
#
# COMPACT_ATOMS: atom_id res chain seq x y z
N MET A 1 -29.01 23.04 16.12
CA MET A 1 -27.81 22.99 15.26
C MET A 1 -27.67 21.60 14.63
N LYS A 2 -27.93 21.45 13.32
CA LYS A 2 -27.67 20.19 12.62
C LYS A 2 -26.16 20.11 12.36
N ARG A 3 -25.44 19.20 13.03
CA ARG A 3 -24.04 18.90 12.70
C ARG A 3 -24.02 18.31 11.29
N LYS A 4 -23.50 19.07 10.32
CA LYS A 4 -23.15 18.54 9.00
C LYS A 4 -22.00 17.55 9.23
N PHE A 5 -22.28 16.26 9.09
CA PHE A 5 -21.21 15.28 8.95
C PHE A 5 -20.39 15.67 7.71
N PRO A 6 -19.06 15.78 7.79
CA PRO A 6 -18.26 15.96 6.59
C PRO A 6 -18.50 14.74 5.71
N THR A 7 -19.14 14.95 4.56
CA THR A 7 -19.11 14.01 3.45
C THR A 7 -17.63 13.78 3.15
N SER A 8 -17.08 12.64 3.58
CA SER A 8 -15.63 12.46 3.75
C SER A 8 -14.90 12.33 2.40
N THR A 9 -14.71 13.45 1.72
CA THR A 9 -13.92 13.58 0.49
C THR A 9 -12.41 13.46 0.75
N SER A 10 -11.99 13.37 2.01
CA SER A 10 -10.60 13.27 2.44
C SER A 10 -10.10 11.83 2.56
N VAL A 11 -10.99 10.86 2.82
CA VAL A 11 -10.60 9.45 2.87
C VAL A 11 -10.24 8.96 1.47
N ARG A 12 -9.17 8.16 1.40
CA ARG A 12 -8.64 7.57 0.17
C ARG A 12 -8.63 6.05 0.34
N LYS A 13 -9.67 5.44 -0.24
CA LYS A 13 -9.94 4.01 -0.09
C LYS A 13 -8.83 3.13 -0.67
N PHE A 14 -8.20 3.58 -1.74
CA PHE A 14 -7.20 2.80 -2.47
C PHE A 14 -5.84 3.50 -2.45
N LEU A 15 -4.83 2.80 -1.94
CA LEU A 15 -3.46 3.28 -1.86
C LEU A 15 -2.56 2.36 -2.67
N LEU A 16 -1.67 2.95 -3.46
CA LEU A 16 -0.50 2.28 -4.00
C LEU A 16 0.72 2.74 -3.20
N ILE A 17 1.44 1.80 -2.62
CA ILE A 17 2.69 2.06 -1.92
C ILE A 17 3.80 1.35 -2.69
N SER A 18 4.73 2.10 -3.24
CA SER A 18 5.90 1.57 -3.95
C SER A 18 7.14 1.76 -3.09
N ILE A 19 7.93 0.71 -2.91
CA ILE A 19 9.13 0.71 -2.08
C ILE A 19 10.29 0.15 -2.89
N GLU A 20 11.37 0.92 -3.03
CA GLU A 20 12.57 0.50 -3.76
C GLU A 20 13.66 0.00 -2.82
N VAL A 21 14.19 -1.19 -3.11
CA VAL A 21 15.12 -1.93 -2.25
C VAL A 21 16.26 -2.48 -3.10
N GLN A 22 17.50 -2.25 -2.69
CA GLN A 22 18.66 -2.83 -3.38
C GLN A 22 18.82 -4.31 -3.02
N LEU A 23 19.26 -5.12 -3.99
CA LEU A 23 19.39 -6.59 -3.91
C LEU A 23 20.10 -7.11 -2.65
N LEU A 24 21.10 -6.39 -2.16
CA LEU A 24 21.91 -6.77 -0.99
C LEU A 24 21.28 -6.39 0.36
N ASN A 25 20.22 -5.58 0.36
CA ASN A 25 19.69 -4.92 1.55
C ASN A 25 18.19 -5.15 1.74
N SER A 26 17.66 -6.32 1.36
CA SER A 26 16.23 -6.59 1.58
C SER A 26 15.94 -6.68 3.09
N PRO A 27 15.27 -5.68 3.67
CA PRO A 27 15.07 -5.67 5.10
C PRO A 27 13.99 -6.70 5.45
N ALA A 28 14.21 -7.49 6.51
CA ALA A 28 13.25 -8.48 6.99
C ALA A 28 11.86 -7.88 7.30
N SER A 29 11.79 -6.57 7.50
CA SER A 29 10.55 -5.81 7.71
C SER A 29 9.63 -5.72 6.49
N LEU A 30 10.14 -5.95 5.28
CA LEU A 30 9.34 -6.03 4.04
C LEU A 30 8.84 -7.44 3.76
N GLN A 31 9.03 -8.39 4.70
CA GLN A 31 8.26 -9.63 4.67
C GLN A 31 6.77 -9.31 4.73
N SER A 32 6.00 -9.97 3.87
CA SER A 32 4.61 -9.62 3.60
C SER A 32 3.71 -9.60 4.83
N SER A 33 3.90 -10.53 5.77
CA SER A 33 3.18 -10.58 7.04
C SER A 33 3.46 -9.36 7.93
N SER A 34 4.73 -8.93 8.00
CA SER A 34 5.15 -7.75 8.75
C SER A 34 4.59 -6.46 8.15
N ALA A 35 4.62 -6.35 6.81
CA ALA A 35 4.08 -5.20 6.09
C ALA A 35 2.57 -5.05 6.30
N ILE A 36 1.80 -6.14 6.19
CA ILE A 36 0.34 -6.14 6.44
C ILE A 36 0.04 -5.76 7.89
N ALA A 37 0.77 -6.32 8.85
CA ALA A 37 0.59 -6.00 10.26
C ALA A 37 0.83 -4.52 10.56
N ARG A 38 1.85 -3.91 9.94
CA ARG A 38 2.14 -2.47 10.07
C ARG A 38 1.03 -1.62 9.46
N LEU A 39 0.55 -1.97 8.26
CA LEU A 39 -0.54 -1.26 7.60
C LEU A 39 -1.84 -1.33 8.41
N ASN A 40 -2.18 -2.49 8.96
CA ASN A 40 -3.36 -2.67 9.83
C ASN A 40 -3.26 -1.91 11.16
N LYS A 41 -2.05 -1.56 11.63
CA LYS A 41 -1.89 -0.71 12.83
C LYS A 41 -2.24 0.75 12.57
N ILE A 42 -2.05 1.24 11.34
CA ILE A 42 -2.26 2.65 10.98
C ILE A 42 -3.56 2.88 10.23
N PHE A 43 -4.09 1.86 9.55
CA PHE A 43 -5.33 1.92 8.79
C PHE A 43 -6.23 0.70 9.03
N HIS A 44 -7.53 0.86 8.80
CA HIS A 44 -8.47 -0.25 8.73
C HIS A 44 -8.40 -0.85 7.32
N CYS A 45 -7.41 -1.71 7.06
CA CYS A 45 -7.24 -2.36 5.76
C CYS A 45 -8.25 -3.50 5.60
N THR A 46 -8.86 -3.58 4.42
CA THR A 46 -9.79 -4.65 4.03
C THR A 46 -9.15 -5.65 3.08
N ALA A 47 -8.22 -5.18 2.23
CA ALA A 47 -7.44 -6.02 1.33
C ALA A 47 -6.04 -5.44 1.11
N VAL A 48 -5.05 -6.31 0.91
CA VAL A 48 -3.68 -5.97 0.56
C VAL A 48 -3.15 -6.97 -0.47
N VAL A 49 -2.62 -6.46 -1.58
CA VAL A 49 -1.86 -7.26 -2.56
C VAL A 49 -0.44 -6.74 -2.58
N ILE A 50 0.54 -7.64 -2.43
CA ILE A 50 1.96 -7.31 -2.46
C ILE A 50 2.58 -8.04 -3.63
N VAL A 51 3.21 -7.26 -4.52
CA VAL A 51 3.95 -7.78 -5.67
C VAL A 51 5.39 -7.27 -5.63
N VAL A 52 6.28 -8.00 -6.29
CA VAL A 52 7.68 -7.63 -6.46
C VAL A 52 7.99 -7.52 -7.94
N GLU A 53 8.62 -6.41 -8.32
CA GLU A 53 9.12 -6.15 -9.67
C GLU A 53 10.66 -6.12 -9.62
N GLY A 54 11.31 -6.89 -10.49
CA GLY A 54 12.76 -6.76 -10.70
C GLY A 54 13.08 -5.53 -11.53
N HIS A 55 14.00 -4.68 -11.07
CA HIS A 55 14.39 -3.45 -11.78
C HIS A 55 15.90 -3.22 -11.73
N ALA A 56 16.61 -3.63 -12.79
CA ALA A 56 18.02 -3.27 -13.05
C ALA A 56 18.97 -3.34 -11.83
N GLY A 57 18.93 -4.44 -11.05
CA GLY A 57 19.76 -4.59 -9.85
C GLY A 57 19.12 -4.15 -8.53
N ALA A 58 17.85 -3.74 -8.56
CA ALA A 58 17.01 -3.49 -7.40
C ALA A 58 15.69 -4.27 -7.51
N PHE A 59 15.00 -4.41 -6.38
CA PHE A 59 13.62 -4.85 -6.32
C PHE A 59 12.73 -3.68 -5.96
N ARG A 60 11.57 -3.60 -6.62
CA ARG A 60 10.51 -2.67 -6.26
C ARG A 60 9.32 -3.47 -5.75
N TYR A 61 8.96 -3.26 -4.49
CA TYR A 61 7.73 -3.77 -3.92
C TYR A 61 6.61 -2.81 -4.26
N HIS A 62 5.47 -3.33 -4.72
CA HIS A 62 4.24 -2.56 -4.84
C HIS A 62 3.19 -3.20 -3.94
N LEU A 63 2.59 -2.39 -3.06
CA LEU A 63 1.52 -2.79 -2.19
C LEU A 63 0.26 -2.04 -2.63
N ALA A 64 -0.70 -2.78 -3.17
CA ALA A 64 -2.05 -2.30 -3.38
C ALA A 64 -2.84 -2.51 -2.09
N VAL A 65 -3.41 -1.43 -1.53
CA VAL A 65 -4.10 -1.46 -0.25
C VAL A 65 -5.50 -0.89 -0.41
N GLU A 66 -6.50 -1.69 -0.06
CA GLU A 66 -7.86 -1.23 0.18
C GLU A 66 -8.05 -0.97 1.67
N ASN A 67 -8.62 0.18 2.03
CA ASN A 67 -8.82 0.58 3.41
C ASN A 67 -10.02 1.53 3.58
N ASN A 68 -10.48 1.72 4.81
CA ASN A 68 -11.61 2.60 5.13
C ASN A 68 -11.26 3.83 5.99
N SER A 69 -9.98 4.07 6.29
CA SER A 69 -9.58 5.11 7.27
C SER A 69 -8.42 6.02 6.86
N ALA A 70 -7.73 5.75 5.75
CA ALA A 70 -6.59 6.54 5.31
C ALA A 70 -7.04 7.91 4.80
N SER A 71 -6.55 8.97 5.42
CA SER A 71 -6.82 10.35 5.02
C SER A 71 -5.74 10.86 4.07
N ARG A 72 -6.14 11.58 3.01
CA ARG A 72 -5.21 12.23 2.06
C ARG A 72 -4.19 13.16 2.72
N TYR A 73 -4.50 13.67 3.91
CA TYR A 73 -3.67 14.65 4.63
C TYR A 73 -2.63 13.99 5.52
N THR A 74 -2.87 12.78 6.00
CA THR A 74 -2.00 12.12 7.00
C THR A 74 -1.43 10.80 6.52
N ALA A 75 -2.03 10.15 5.51
CA ALA A 75 -1.66 8.80 5.08
C ALA A 75 -0.18 8.68 4.70
N VAL A 76 0.36 9.65 3.96
CA VAL A 76 1.78 9.63 3.55
C VAL A 76 2.70 9.61 4.76
N ARG A 77 2.48 10.52 5.72
CA ARG A 77 3.28 10.58 6.95
C ARG A 77 3.18 9.30 7.76
N LEU A 78 1.95 8.80 7.98
CA LEU A 78 1.72 7.56 8.73
C LEU A 78 2.40 6.34 8.08
N ILE A 79 2.39 6.26 6.75
CA ILE A 79 3.09 5.18 6.03
C ILE A 79 4.60 5.33 6.19
N GLN A 80 5.15 6.54 6.06
CA GLN A 80 6.58 6.78 6.27
C GLN A 80 7.02 6.41 7.71
N ASP A 81 6.21 6.77 8.70
CA ASP A 81 6.45 6.44 10.12
C ASP A 81 6.36 4.91 10.38
N ALA A 82 5.53 4.20 9.62
CA ALA A 82 5.40 2.74 9.72
C ALA A 82 6.52 1.96 9.01
N PHE A 83 7.24 2.61 8.09
CA PHE A 83 8.35 2.03 7.33
C PHE A 83 9.60 2.92 7.38
N PRO A 84 10.13 3.21 8.58
CA PRO A 84 11.23 4.15 8.77
C PRO A 84 12.51 3.73 8.01
N GLU A 85 12.71 2.43 7.81
CA GLU A 85 13.89 1.86 7.14
C GLU A 85 13.96 2.16 5.63
N VAL A 86 12.86 2.57 5.01
CA VAL A 86 12.77 2.86 3.57
C VAL A 86 12.31 4.29 3.29
N VAL A 87 12.41 5.18 4.28
CA VAL A 87 12.14 6.62 4.10
C VAL A 87 13.02 7.17 2.98
N GLY A 88 12.43 7.94 2.08
CA GLY A 88 13.09 8.44 0.87
C GLY A 88 13.13 7.47 -0.31
N LYS A 89 12.85 6.17 -0.09
CA LYS A 89 12.70 5.13 -1.13
C LYS A 89 11.26 4.63 -1.26
N LEU A 90 10.34 5.28 -0.55
CA LEU A 90 8.92 4.95 -0.50
C LEU A 90 8.10 6.05 -1.19
N LYS A 91 7.16 5.64 -2.04
CA LYS A 91 6.20 6.52 -2.71
C LYS A 91 4.77 6.05 -2.42
N VAL A 92 3.90 6.99 -2.08
CA VAL A 92 2.47 6.73 -1.88
C VAL A 92 1.66 7.44 -2.97
N GLN A 93 0.74 6.72 -3.59
CA GLN A 93 -0.22 7.26 -4.55
C GLN A 93 -1.64 6.86 -4.16
N PHE A 94 -2.60 7.74 -4.46
CA PHE A 94 -4.02 7.50 -4.22
C PHE A 94 -4.69 7.05 -5.52
N ALA A 95 -5.18 5.82 -5.55
CA ALA A 95 -5.86 5.27 -6.73
C ALA A 95 -7.37 5.58 -6.68
N LYS A 96 -8.00 5.57 -7.86
CA LYS A 96 -9.45 5.85 -8.01
C LYS A 96 -10.32 4.61 -7.90
N SER A 97 -9.81 3.43 -8.27
CA SER A 97 -10.55 2.16 -8.18
C SER A 97 -9.64 1.03 -7.74
N TRP A 98 -10.24 0.02 -7.12
CA TRP A 98 -9.56 -1.21 -6.74
C TRP A 98 -9.18 -2.05 -7.96
N GLY A 99 -10.10 -2.27 -8.90
CA GLY A 99 -9.83 -3.04 -10.12
C GLY A 99 -8.63 -2.52 -10.89
N TRP A 100 -8.57 -1.20 -11.16
CA TRP A 100 -7.41 -0.61 -11.84
C TRP A 100 -6.12 -0.78 -11.04
N LEU A 101 -6.19 -0.67 -9.71
CA LEU A 101 -5.02 -0.82 -8.86
C LEU A 101 -4.51 -2.27 -8.85
N CYS A 102 -5.41 -3.25 -8.80
CA CYS A 102 -5.10 -4.67 -8.95
C CYS A 102 -4.48 -4.94 -10.31
N ASP A 103 -5.13 -4.53 -11.41
CA ASP A 103 -4.62 -4.68 -12.77
C ASP A 103 -3.24 -4.07 -12.92
N PHE A 104 -3.04 -2.86 -12.35
CA PHE A 104 -1.73 -2.23 -12.31
C PHE A 104 -0.73 -3.14 -11.61
N VAL A 105 -0.92 -3.53 -10.35
CA VAL A 105 0.10 -4.30 -9.62
C VAL A 105 0.32 -5.71 -10.17
N THR A 106 -0.66 -6.32 -10.83
CA THR A 106 -0.51 -7.66 -11.43
C THR A 106 -0.09 -7.64 -12.89
N SER A 107 0.03 -6.47 -13.52
CA SER A 107 0.52 -6.36 -14.90
C SER A 107 2.05 -6.50 -15.00
N GLY A 108 2.51 -7.04 -16.13
CA GLY A 108 3.93 -7.17 -16.47
C GLY A 108 4.64 -8.31 -15.75
N ASP A 109 5.98 -8.24 -15.69
CA ASP A 109 6.85 -9.26 -15.08
C ASP A 109 6.92 -9.14 -13.55
N ARG A 110 5.77 -8.97 -12.90
CA ARG A 110 5.66 -8.80 -11.44
C ARG A 110 5.28 -10.13 -10.79
N GLU A 111 6.00 -10.49 -9.73
CA GLU A 111 5.71 -11.68 -8.94
C GLU A 111 4.74 -11.33 -7.80
N ILE A 112 3.58 -11.99 -7.76
CA ILE A 112 2.65 -11.87 -6.63
C ILE A 112 3.26 -12.60 -5.43
N ARG A 113 3.53 -11.85 -4.36
CA ARG A 113 4.05 -12.41 -3.11
C ARG A 113 2.93 -12.75 -2.14
N VAL A 114 1.94 -11.87 -2.00
CA VAL A 114 0.82 -12.06 -1.08
C VAL A 114 -0.45 -11.42 -1.61
N VAL A 115 -1.55 -12.11 -1.35
CA VAL A 115 -2.93 -11.59 -1.40
C VAL A 115 -3.54 -11.82 -0.02
N TRP A 116 -4.00 -10.76 0.63
CA TRP A 116 -4.60 -10.79 1.96
C TRP A 116 -5.90 -10.00 1.97
N GLY A 117 -6.89 -10.48 2.72
CA GLY A 117 -8.23 -9.89 2.77
C GLY A 117 -9.19 -10.48 1.73
N GLU A 118 -10.41 -9.94 1.67
CA GLU A 118 -11.42 -10.39 0.70
C GLU A 118 -11.11 -9.80 -0.68
N GLY A 119 -11.14 -10.65 -1.72
CA GLY A 119 -10.74 -10.29 -3.09
C GLY A 119 -11.65 -9.25 -3.76
N PRO A 120 -11.32 -8.83 -5.00
CA PRO A 120 -12.04 -7.79 -5.75
C PRO A 120 -13.51 -8.11 -6.11
N ASP A 121 -14.00 -9.33 -5.86
CA ASP A 121 -15.32 -9.81 -6.29
C ASP A 121 -16.50 -9.39 -5.37
N ARG A 122 -16.53 -8.14 -4.88
CA ARG A 122 -17.68 -7.58 -4.15
C ARG A 122 -18.16 -6.24 -4.68
#